data_AF-A0A1A9HPM8-F1
#
_entry.id   AF-A0A1A9HPM8-F1
#
_cell.length_a   1.000
_cell.length_b   1.000
_cell.length_c   1.000
_cell.angle_alpha   90.00
_cell.angle_beta   90.00
_cell.angle_gamma   90.00
#
_symmetry.space_group_name_H-M   'P 1'
#
loop_
_entity.id
_entity.type
_entity.pdbx_description
1 polymer ?
#
loop_
_entity_poly.entity_id
_entity_poly.type
_entity_poly.pdbx_seq_one_letter_code
_entity_poly.pdbx_strand_id
1 'polypeptide(L)'
;MLASCGGGGDDDKPCGPEVLMLTFSWNSNGSIDRRVSGKVGVPLTATPTITGLPASCAGQQSFAVNVAQGLPSGLVLDTRTGVISGTPTQAIGIGGPSADGGLVAMYLPGYRKIEALGIINIAP
;
A
#
# COMPACT_ATOMS: atom_id res chain seq x y z
N MET A 1 -28.05 -2.23 -44.21
CA MET A 1 -27.48 -0.99 -43.64
C MET A 1 -28.08 -0.78 -42.27
N LEU A 2 -27.40 -1.24 -41.21
CA LEU A 2 -27.57 -0.71 -39.85
C LEU A 2 -26.24 -0.96 -39.15
N ALA A 3 -25.33 0.00 -39.29
CA ALA A 3 -24.17 0.11 -38.41
C ALA A 3 -24.69 0.64 -37.07
N SER A 4 -24.63 -0.18 -36.02
CA SER A 4 -24.79 0.32 -34.65
C SER A 4 -23.41 0.66 -34.12
N CYS A 5 -23.05 1.94 -34.24
CA CYS A 5 -21.99 2.53 -33.45
C CYS A 5 -22.57 2.92 -32.08
N GLY A 6 -21.97 2.41 -31.00
CA GLY A 6 -22.20 2.88 -29.63
C GLY A 6 -21.73 1.83 -28.64
N GLY A 7 -20.75 2.04 -27.79
CA GLY A 7 -19.86 3.17 -27.50
C GLY A 7 -18.71 2.59 -26.65
N GLY A 8 -17.83 3.42 -26.11
CA GLY A 8 -16.72 3.02 -25.22
C GLY A 8 -17.16 2.00 -24.16
N GLY A 9 -16.32 1.08 -23.71
CA GLY A 9 -15.20 1.43 -22.85
C GLY A 9 -15.74 1.99 -21.53
N ASP A 10 -15.36 1.42 -20.38
CA ASP A 10 -15.41 2.09 -19.06
C ASP A 10 -16.44 1.64 -17.98
N ASP A 11 -17.14 0.49 -18.05
CA ASP A 11 -18.11 0.12 -16.97
C ASP A 11 -17.91 -1.24 -16.26
N ASP A 12 -16.86 -2.00 -16.57
CA ASP A 12 -16.40 -3.10 -15.72
C ASP A 12 -15.28 -2.57 -14.81
N LYS A 13 -15.63 -1.68 -13.88
CA LYS A 13 -14.82 -1.48 -12.69
C LYS A 13 -15.28 -2.54 -11.69
N PRO A 14 -14.64 -3.73 -11.62
CA PRO A 14 -15.00 -4.78 -10.66
C PRO A 14 -14.99 -4.27 -9.21
N CYS A 15 -14.20 -3.22 -8.99
CA CYS A 15 -14.15 -2.37 -7.82
C CYS A 15 -15.15 -1.20 -7.93
N GLY A 16 -16.41 -1.42 -7.53
CA GLY A 16 -17.52 -0.46 -7.65
C GLY A 16 -17.39 0.83 -6.81
N PRO A 17 -18.40 1.72 -6.80
CA PRO A 17 -18.30 3.06 -6.18
C PRO A 17 -18.48 3.07 -4.65
N GLU A 18 -18.52 1.92 -3.98
CA GLU A 18 -18.80 1.84 -2.56
C GLU A 18 -17.70 2.50 -1.73
N VAL A 19 -18.09 3.28 -0.72
CA VAL A 19 -17.14 3.86 0.23
C VAL A 19 -16.40 2.71 0.92
N LEU A 20 -15.13 2.54 0.57
CA LEU A 20 -14.29 1.51 1.14
C LEU A 20 -13.84 1.91 2.55
N MET A 21 -14.38 1.23 3.56
CA MET A 21 -13.80 1.24 4.90
C MET A 21 -12.72 0.16 4.99
N LEU A 22 -11.57 0.40 4.34
CA LEU A 22 -10.43 -0.50 4.48
C LEU A 22 -9.73 -0.26 5.81
N THR A 23 -9.37 -1.35 6.48
CA THR A 23 -8.41 -1.30 7.58
C THR A 23 -7.09 -1.87 7.11
N PHE A 24 -6.03 -1.09 7.29
CA PHE A 24 -4.66 -1.50 7.02
C PHE A 24 -3.92 -1.76 8.34
N SER A 25 -3.38 -2.95 8.46
CA SER A 25 -2.34 -3.27 9.44
C SER A 25 -1.16 -3.90 8.74
N TRP A 26 -0.04 -3.98 9.44
CA TRP A 26 1.22 -4.50 8.94
C TRP A 26 1.75 -5.49 9.96
N ASN A 27 2.05 -6.70 9.50
CA ASN A 27 2.78 -7.67 10.29
C ASN A 27 4.28 -7.48 10.00
N SER A 28 4.98 -6.80 10.91
CA SER A 28 6.43 -6.58 10.87
C SER A 28 7.13 -7.63 11.72
N ASN A 29 7.72 -8.66 11.09
CA ASN A 29 8.41 -9.76 11.77
C ASN A 29 7.62 -10.42 12.93
N GLY A 30 6.30 -10.55 12.78
CA GLY A 30 5.39 -11.13 13.78
C GLY A 30 4.64 -10.12 14.65
N SER A 31 4.99 -8.82 14.58
CA SER A 31 4.27 -7.77 15.30
C SER A 31 3.24 -7.09 14.39
N ILE A 32 1.96 -7.13 14.77
CA ILE A 32 0.87 -6.48 14.04
C ILE A 32 0.63 -5.06 14.56
N ASP A 33 0.83 -4.06 13.71
CA ASP A 33 0.56 -2.66 14.03
C ASP A 33 0.08 -1.90 12.78
N ARG A 34 -0.45 -0.69 12.96
CA ARG A 34 -0.75 0.22 11.83
C ARG A 34 0.52 0.81 11.20
N ARG A 35 1.68 0.54 11.77
CA ARG A 35 2.98 1.04 11.36
C ARG A 35 3.92 -0.12 11.07
N VAL A 36 4.98 0.16 10.32
CA VAL A 36 6.06 -0.80 10.10
C VAL A 36 7.19 -0.50 11.07
N SER A 37 7.63 -1.50 11.83
CA SER A 37 8.71 -1.35 12.80
C SER A 37 9.83 -2.36 12.57
N GLY A 38 11.07 -1.92 12.70
CA GLY A 38 12.26 -2.75 12.51
C GLY A 38 13.49 -2.20 13.25
N LYS A 39 14.64 -2.85 13.05
CA LYS A 39 15.93 -2.48 13.63
C LYS A 39 17.03 -2.51 12.57
N VAL A 40 17.98 -1.58 12.61
CA VAL A 40 19.13 -1.56 11.71
C VAL A 40 19.89 -2.88 11.77
N GLY A 41 20.28 -3.40 10.60
CA GLY A 41 21.03 -4.64 10.46
C GLY A 41 20.22 -5.91 10.72
N VAL A 42 18.94 -5.81 11.10
CA VAL A 42 18.05 -6.96 11.29
C VAL A 42 17.15 -7.12 10.08
N PRO A 43 17.04 -8.32 9.47
CA PRO A 43 16.11 -8.57 8.39
C PRO A 43 14.68 -8.20 8.81
N LEU A 44 14.01 -7.40 7.99
CA LEU A 44 12.63 -6.99 8.16
C LEU A 44 11.81 -7.56 7.00
N THR A 45 10.69 -8.19 7.35
CA THR A 45 9.60 -8.50 6.43
C THR A 45 8.32 -7.94 7.03
N ALA A 46 7.75 -6.96 6.36
CA ALA A 46 6.49 -6.34 6.73
C ALA A 46 5.44 -6.64 5.66
N THR A 47 4.45 -7.46 6.03
CA THR A 47 3.36 -7.83 5.12
C THR A 47 2.11 -7.02 5.45
N PRO A 48 1.51 -6.32 4.47
CA PRO A 48 0.26 -5.61 4.69
C PRO A 48 -0.87 -6.64 4.89
N THR A 49 -1.75 -6.35 5.83
CA THR A 49 -3.01 -7.06 6.06
C THR A 49 -4.13 -6.06 5.83
N ILE A 50 -4.97 -6.36 4.85
CA ILE A 50 -6.03 -5.47 4.39
C ILE A 50 -7.35 -6.16 4.66
N THR A 51 -8.20 -5.54 5.46
CA THR A 51 -9.56 -6.03 5.71
C THR A 51 -10.58 -5.03 5.18
N GLY A 52 -11.76 -5.55 4.80
CA GLY A 52 -12.80 -4.75 4.15
C GLY A 52 -12.62 -4.59 2.63
N LEU A 53 -11.65 -5.27 2.02
CA LEU A 53 -11.49 -5.28 0.56
C LEU A 53 -12.60 -6.13 -0.08
N PRO A 54 -13.38 -5.60 -1.03
CA PRO A 54 -14.36 -6.38 -1.77
C PRO A 54 -13.68 -7.55 -2.48
N ALA A 55 -14.34 -8.71 -2.52
CA ALA A 55 -13.80 -9.88 -3.20
C ALA A 55 -13.55 -9.62 -4.70
N SER A 56 -14.33 -8.74 -5.31
CA SER A 56 -14.16 -8.32 -6.70
C SER A 56 -12.88 -7.52 -6.94
N CYS A 57 -12.31 -6.90 -5.90
CA CYS A 57 -11.05 -6.15 -5.94
C CYS A 57 -9.81 -6.96 -5.54
N ALA A 58 -10.01 -8.18 -5.02
CA ALA A 58 -8.91 -8.98 -4.50
C ALA A 58 -7.91 -9.30 -5.61
N GLY A 59 -6.65 -8.92 -5.41
CA GLY A 59 -5.56 -9.14 -6.38
C GLY A 59 -5.47 -8.08 -7.47
N GLN A 60 -6.33 -7.07 -7.46
CA GLN A 60 -6.28 -5.94 -8.40
C GLN A 60 -5.54 -4.73 -7.83
N GLN A 61 -5.18 -4.77 -6.55
CA GLN A 61 -4.40 -3.73 -5.92
C GLN A 61 -2.98 -3.65 -6.46
N SER A 62 -2.44 -2.44 -6.47
CA SER A 62 -1.02 -2.18 -6.64
C SER A 62 -0.56 -1.18 -5.60
N PHE A 63 0.69 -1.26 -5.20
CA PHE A 63 1.29 -0.42 -4.18
C PHE A 63 2.39 0.43 -4.79
N ALA A 64 2.55 1.65 -4.27
CA ALA A 64 3.69 2.47 -4.62
C ALA A 64 4.22 3.19 -3.37
N VAL A 65 5.52 3.41 -3.37
CA VAL A 65 6.18 4.26 -2.39
C VAL A 65 5.95 5.71 -2.79
N ASN A 66 5.68 6.58 -1.82
CA ASN A 66 5.72 8.01 -2.07
C ASN A 66 7.16 8.45 -2.33
N VAL A 67 7.44 8.87 -3.56
CA VAL A 67 8.76 9.34 -4.00
C VAL A 67 9.30 10.52 -3.18
N ALA A 68 8.43 11.31 -2.54
CA ALA A 68 8.84 12.43 -1.68
C ALA A 68 9.41 11.98 -0.33
N GLN A 69 9.13 10.76 0.11
CA GLN A 69 9.64 10.21 1.37
C GLN A 69 10.64 9.07 1.12
N GLY A 70 10.41 8.26 0.08
CA GLY A 70 11.19 7.08 -0.20
C GLY A 70 11.04 6.00 0.88
N LEU A 71 11.53 4.79 0.59
CA LEU A 71 11.76 3.80 1.64
C LEU A 71 13.15 3.99 2.24
N PRO A 72 13.34 3.66 3.54
CA PRO A 72 14.65 3.63 4.15
C PRO A 72 15.63 2.75 3.36
N SER A 73 16.90 3.13 3.33
CA SER A 73 17.92 2.37 2.61
C SER A 73 18.01 0.93 3.12
N GLY A 74 18.06 -0.02 2.18
CA GLY A 74 18.07 -1.45 2.48
C GLY A 74 16.69 -2.10 2.58
N LEU A 75 15.60 -1.33 2.39
CA LEU A 75 14.25 -1.86 2.24
C LEU A 75 13.73 -1.68 0.82
N VAL A 76 12.91 -2.62 0.37
CA VAL A 76 12.27 -2.65 -0.95
C VAL A 76 10.79 -2.96 -0.79
N LEU A 77 9.94 -2.30 -1.58
CA LEU A 77 8.51 -2.60 -1.71
C LEU A 77 8.29 -3.53 -2.91
N ASP A 78 7.62 -4.65 -2.70
CA ASP A 78 6.95 -5.36 -3.77
C ASP A 78 5.65 -4.63 -4.12
N THR A 79 5.60 -4.01 -5.29
CA THR A 79 4.46 -3.18 -5.73
C THR A 79 3.20 -3.99 -6.05
N ARG A 80 3.29 -5.32 -6.15
CA ARG A 80 2.13 -6.20 -6.41
C ARG A 80 1.51 -6.66 -5.10
N THR A 81 2.34 -7.06 -4.15
CA THR A 81 1.88 -7.65 -2.88
C THR A 81 1.82 -6.64 -1.74
N GLY A 82 2.53 -5.51 -1.88
CA GLY A 82 2.69 -4.49 -0.85
C GLY A 82 3.68 -4.89 0.24
N VAL A 83 4.34 -6.03 0.13
CA VAL A 83 5.32 -6.50 1.11
C VAL A 83 6.55 -5.59 1.08
N ILE A 84 6.95 -5.11 2.25
CA ILE A 84 8.22 -4.38 2.43
C ILE A 84 9.22 -5.36 3.02
N SER A 85 10.36 -5.54 2.38
CA SER A 85 11.38 -6.47 2.86
C SER A 85 12.80 -5.96 2.64
N GLY A 86 13.73 -6.51 3.42
CA GLY A 86 15.17 -6.24 3.31
C GLY A 86 15.82 -6.05 4.67
N THR A 87 17.05 -5.55 4.66
CA THR A 87 17.81 -5.25 5.89
C THR A 87 18.09 -3.76 5.91
N PRO A 88 17.41 -2.98 6.77
CA PRO A 88 17.61 -1.55 6.81
C PRO A 88 19.02 -1.23 7.29
N THR A 89 19.69 -0.31 6.60
CA THR A 89 21.07 0.10 6.90
C THR A 89 21.16 1.40 7.69
N GLN A 90 20.03 2.11 7.83
CA GLN A 90 19.95 3.39 8.54
C GLN A 90 18.72 3.42 9.44
N ALA A 91 18.91 3.92 10.66
CA ALA A 91 17.82 4.15 11.61
C ALA A 91 17.02 5.36 11.15
N ILE A 92 15.69 5.27 11.27
CA ILE A 92 14.81 6.35 10.87
C ILE A 92 13.47 6.21 11.56
N GLY A 93 13.00 7.30 12.17
CA GLY A 93 11.63 7.42 12.62
C GLY A 93 10.90 8.34 11.67
N ILE A 94 10.35 7.83 10.56
CA ILE A 94 9.50 8.67 9.71
C ILE A 94 8.11 8.67 10.33
N GLY A 95 7.82 9.70 11.12
CA GLY A 95 6.45 10.11 11.44
C GLY A 95 5.95 11.06 10.35
N GLY A 96 5.30 10.54 9.30
CA GLY A 96 4.77 11.35 8.21
C GLY A 96 3.24 11.51 8.27
N PRO A 97 2.68 12.73 8.09
CA PRO A 97 1.27 13.05 8.36
C PRO A 97 0.33 12.77 7.17
N SER A 98 -0.94 12.45 7.44
CA SER A 98 -2.04 12.66 6.46
C SER A 98 -2.17 14.17 6.23
N ALA A 99 -2.39 14.68 5.02
CA ALA A 99 -3.59 14.38 4.23
C ALA A 99 -3.40 14.12 2.72
N ASP A 100 -2.19 14.07 2.17
CA ASP A 100 -2.02 13.85 0.71
C ASP A 100 -0.92 12.84 0.33
N GLY A 101 -0.21 12.23 1.29
CA GLY A 101 1.15 11.73 1.06
C GLY A 101 1.69 10.58 1.91
N GLY A 102 0.88 9.66 2.42
CA GLY A 102 1.37 8.45 3.12
C GLY A 102 2.57 7.75 2.44
N LEU A 103 3.47 7.15 3.24
CA LEU A 103 4.70 6.47 2.80
C LEU A 103 4.45 5.43 1.71
N VAL A 104 3.43 4.60 1.90
CA VAL A 104 2.97 3.63 0.90
C VAL A 104 1.53 3.93 0.59
N ALA A 105 1.25 4.09 -0.70
CA ALA A 105 -0.08 4.22 -1.22
C ALA A 105 -0.50 2.92 -1.90
N MET A 106 -1.75 2.53 -1.70
CA MET A 106 -2.41 1.48 -2.44
C MET A 106 -3.32 2.11 -3.49
N TYR A 107 -3.24 1.59 -4.71
CA TYR A 107 -4.06 1.95 -5.84
C TYR A 107 -4.98 0.77 -6.13
N LEU A 108 -6.28 1.04 -6.14
CA LEU A 108 -7.29 0.11 -6.59
C LEU A 108 -7.97 0.72 -7.81
N PRO A 109 -8.16 -0.05 -8.90
CA PRO A 109 -8.93 0.42 -10.05
C PRO A 109 -10.30 0.93 -9.59
N GLY A 110 -10.72 2.12 -10.02
CA GLY A 110 -12.02 2.68 -9.63
C GLY A 110 -12.08 3.45 -8.32
N TYR A 111 -11.01 3.40 -7.53
CA TYR A 111 -10.90 4.19 -6.31
C TYR A 111 -9.84 5.27 -6.43
N ARG A 112 -9.96 6.29 -5.58
CA ARG A 112 -8.88 7.26 -5.37
C ARG A 112 -7.73 6.59 -4.62
N LYS A 113 -6.54 7.19 -4.73
CA LYS A 113 -5.35 6.81 -3.96
C LYS A 113 -5.70 6.55 -2.50
N ILE A 114 -5.31 5.40 -1.96
CA ILE A 114 -5.56 5.01 -0.57
C ILE A 114 -4.24 5.02 0.18
N GLU A 115 -4.17 5.73 1.30
CA GLU A 115 -2.98 5.74 2.15
C GLU A 115 -2.93 4.44 2.97
N ALA A 116 -1.98 3.55 2.64
CA ALA A 116 -1.87 2.23 3.26
C ALA A 116 -0.86 2.19 4.43
N LEU A 117 0.13 3.08 4.41
CA LEU A 117 1.10 3.23 5.49
C LEU A 117 1.53 4.70 5.62
N GLY A 118 1.43 5.24 6.84
CA GLY A 118 1.90 6.61 7.13
C GLY A 118 3.23 6.68 7.89
N ILE A 119 3.66 5.58 8.53
CA ILE A 119 4.78 5.60 9.48
C ILE A 119 5.65 4.35 9.34
N ILE A 120 6.96 4.54 9.24
CA ILE A 120 7.97 3.49 9.35
C ILE A 120 8.99 3.88 10.42
N ASN A 121 9.28 2.96 11.33
CA ASN A 121 10.20 3.17 12.44
C ASN A 121 11.29 2.11 12.44
N ILE A 122 12.52 2.51 12.15
CA ILE A 122 13.71 1.67 12.25
C ILE A 122 14.53 2.16 13.44
N ALA A 123 14.56 1.34 14.48
CA ALA A 123 15.42 1.56 15.63
C ALA A 123 16.90 1.30 15.28
N PRO A 124 17.86 1.97 15.96
CA PRO A 124 19.28 1.67 15.81
C PRO A 124 19.64 0.25 16.24
#